data_AF-A0A2N1NZX2-F1
#
_entry.id   AF-A0A2N1NZX2-F1
#
_cell.length_a   1.000
_cell.length_b   1.000
_cell.length_c   1.000
_cell.angle_alpha   90.00
_cell.angle_beta   90.00
_cell.angle_gamma   90.00
#
_symmetry.space_group_name_H-M   'P 1'
#
loop_
_entity.id
_entity.type
_entity.pdbx_description
1 polymer ?
#
loop_
_entity_poly.entity_id
_entity_poly.type
_entity_poly.pdbx_seq_one_letter_code
_entity_poly.pdbx_strand_id
1 'polypeptide(L)'
;MSWQDNVNDDYEKLFETDEGYDVIIYAGENENVKELHAYSNILRIRSQYFCTALSDKWAKKKDGKFILEKPNISPNIFKIILRFIYCGKIDITKLEVPELLKLLMAVDELSIQSLTPRIEEYLIKHQYEFLQQNPIGILETIYQNETFTSLLDYCLNKICKEPEILFNTDKFIDLKAPIIELLIKQNDLCLEEIEI
;
A
#
# COMPACT_ATOMS: atom_id res chain seq x y z
N MET A 1 0.78 10.35 29.45
CA MET A 1 1.86 10.13 28.46
C MET A 1 2.91 9.26 29.09
N SER A 2 3.19 8.13 28.46
CA SER A 2 4.39 7.34 28.74
C SER A 2 5.63 8.06 28.22
N TRP A 3 6.82 7.71 28.70
CA TRP A 3 8.08 8.26 28.16
C TRP A 3 8.28 7.97 26.66
N GLN A 4 7.68 6.88 26.16
CA GLN A 4 7.73 6.49 24.74
C GLN A 4 6.87 7.42 23.87
N ASP A 5 5.73 7.90 24.37
CA ASP A 5 4.87 8.84 23.64
C ASP A 5 5.61 10.15 23.35
N ASN A 6 6.38 10.65 24.33
CA ASN A 6 7.19 11.87 24.18
C ASN A 6 8.22 11.75 23.05
N VAL A 7 8.86 10.58 22.90
CA VAL A 7 9.88 10.36 21.86
C VAL A 7 9.24 10.30 20.46
N ASN A 8 8.09 9.63 20.32
CA ASN A 8 7.37 9.59 19.05
C ASN A 8 6.90 10.99 18.62
N ASP A 9 6.44 11.81 19.57
CA ASP A 9 6.05 13.20 19.31
C ASP A 9 7.23 14.06 18.87
N ASP A 10 8.44 13.82 19.40
CA ASP A 10 9.64 14.55 18.98
C ASP A 10 10.09 14.18 17.56
N TYR A 11 9.98 12.90 17.16
CA TYR A 11 10.21 12.50 15.77
C TYR A 11 9.12 12.99 14.82
N GLU A 12 7.88 13.10 15.28
CA GLU A 12 6.81 13.72 14.49
C GLU A 12 7.08 15.21 14.24
N LYS A 13 7.51 15.95 15.27
CA LYS A 13 7.98 17.33 15.07
C LYS A 13 9.14 17.39 14.08
N LEU A 14 10.10 16.47 14.18
CA LEU A 14 11.23 16.40 13.24
C LEU A 14 10.77 16.15 11.80
N PHE A 15 9.72 15.35 11.58
CA PHE A 15 9.11 15.15 10.26
C PHE A 15 8.43 16.44 9.74
N GLU A 16 7.81 17.21 10.62
CA GLU A 16 7.20 18.50 10.28
C GLU A 16 8.22 19.62 10.10
N THR A 17 9.42 19.48 10.69
CA THR A 17 10.54 20.39 10.53
C THR A 17 11.14 20.27 9.14
N ASP A 18 10.95 21.32 8.33
CA ASP A 18 11.44 21.42 6.96
C ASP A 18 12.89 21.94 6.87
N GLU A 19 13.75 21.55 7.82
CA GLU A 19 15.11 22.07 7.98
C GLU A 19 16.15 20.95 8.10
N GLY A 20 17.33 21.12 7.49
CA GLY A 20 18.43 20.14 7.65
C GLY A 20 18.22 18.78 6.98
N TYR A 21 17.19 18.63 6.16
CA TYR A 21 16.95 17.42 5.36
C TYR A 21 18.06 17.18 4.34
N ASP A 22 18.38 15.91 4.12
CA ASP A 22 19.39 15.44 3.17
C ASP A 22 18.79 14.56 2.05
N VAL A 23 17.48 14.32 2.07
CA VAL A 23 16.73 13.61 1.03
C VAL A 23 15.62 14.48 0.47
N ILE A 24 15.52 14.52 -0.87
CA ILE A 24 14.42 15.11 -1.62
C ILE A 24 13.71 13.98 -2.38
N ILE A 25 12.40 13.86 -2.18
CA ILE A 25 11.55 12.85 -2.80
C ILE A 25 10.53 13.57 -3.70
N TYR A 26 10.57 13.25 -4.99
CA TYR A 26 9.54 13.67 -5.95
C TYR A 26 8.49 12.57 -6.05
N ALA A 27 7.35 12.78 -5.38
CA ALA A 27 6.24 11.84 -5.34
C ALA A 27 5.11 12.27 -6.29
N GLY A 28 4.46 11.33 -6.95
CA GLY A 28 3.38 11.56 -7.91
C GLY A 28 3.86 11.82 -9.33
N GLU A 29 2.93 11.92 -10.27
CA GLU A 29 3.20 12.02 -11.70
C GLU A 29 2.55 13.28 -12.31
N ASN A 30 3.13 13.79 -13.40
CA ASN A 30 2.63 14.94 -14.15
C ASN A 30 2.45 16.19 -13.27
N GLU A 31 1.29 16.85 -13.35
CA GLU A 31 0.97 18.07 -12.60
C GLU A 31 0.81 17.83 -11.09
N ASN A 32 0.73 16.56 -10.66
CA ASN A 32 0.54 16.19 -9.25
C ASN A 32 1.85 15.88 -8.52
N VAL A 33 3.00 16.06 -9.18
CA VAL A 33 4.32 15.87 -8.54
C VAL A 33 4.45 16.86 -7.38
N LYS A 34 4.84 16.35 -6.20
CA LYS A 34 5.24 17.18 -5.07
C LYS A 34 6.62 16.80 -4.56
N GLU A 35 7.36 17.82 -4.18
CA GLU A 35 8.61 17.70 -3.46
C GLU A 35 8.33 17.43 -1.97
N LEU A 36 8.97 16.40 -1.42
CA LEU A 36 8.90 16.02 -0.02
C LEU A 36 10.33 15.91 0.52
N HIS A 37 10.51 16.30 1.78
CA HIS A 37 11.81 16.29 2.44
C HIS A 37 11.88 15.22 3.54
N ALA A 38 13.05 14.61 3.70
CA ALA A 38 13.28 13.58 4.70
C ALA A 38 14.76 13.47 5.12
N TYR A 39 15.01 12.70 6.19
CA TYR A 39 16.37 12.40 6.67
C TYR A 39 16.75 10.95 6.32
N SER A 40 17.88 10.81 5.63
CA SER A 40 18.34 9.52 5.10
C SER A 40 18.60 8.50 6.19
N ASN A 41 19.12 8.91 7.34
CA ASN A 41 19.38 8.04 8.49
C ASN A 41 18.10 7.37 9.02
N ILE A 42 17.00 8.11 9.14
CA ILE A 42 15.70 7.60 9.58
C ILE A 42 15.12 6.67 8.50
N LEU A 43 15.16 7.05 7.23
CA LEU A 43 14.63 6.20 6.16
C LEU A 43 15.37 4.86 6.08
N ARG A 44 16.70 4.89 6.10
CA ARG A 44 17.56 3.70 5.93
C ARG A 44 17.46 2.71 7.08
N ILE A 45 17.23 3.17 8.32
CA ILE A 45 17.07 2.26 9.46
C ILE A 45 15.70 1.59 9.50
N ARG A 46 14.68 2.20 8.87
CA ARG A 46 13.28 1.75 8.92
C ARG A 46 12.84 0.95 7.70
N SER A 47 13.64 0.94 6.63
CA SER A 47 13.31 0.26 5.37
C SER A 47 14.55 -0.20 4.64
N GLN A 48 14.54 -1.46 4.22
CA GLN A 48 15.60 -2.03 3.41
C GLN A 48 15.65 -1.41 2.01
N TYR A 49 14.50 -1.04 1.45
CA TYR A 49 14.44 -0.30 0.19
C TYR A 49 15.24 1.00 0.28
N PHE A 50 14.96 1.84 1.28
CA PHE A 50 15.68 3.11 1.45
C PHE A 50 17.15 2.88 1.82
N CYS A 51 17.48 1.83 2.59
CA CYS A 51 18.86 1.45 2.87
C CYS A 51 19.68 1.26 1.58
N THR A 52 19.10 0.56 0.59
CA THR A 52 19.69 0.33 -0.72
C THR A 52 19.65 1.58 -1.60
N ALA A 53 18.48 2.20 -1.74
CA ALA A 53 18.23 3.32 -2.65
C ALA A 53 19.00 4.60 -2.29
N LEU A 54 19.27 4.81 -1.01
CA LEU A 54 20.04 5.95 -0.49
C LEU A 54 21.50 5.59 -0.20
N SER A 55 21.99 4.48 -0.73
CA SER A 55 23.42 4.13 -0.63
C SER A 55 24.24 4.88 -1.68
N ASP A 56 25.50 5.18 -1.37
CA ASP A 56 26.39 5.93 -2.28
C ASP A 56 26.62 5.25 -3.63
N LYS A 57 26.32 3.96 -3.76
CA LYS A 57 26.47 3.19 -5.00
C LYS A 57 25.34 3.44 -6.00
N TRP A 58 24.13 3.74 -5.51
CA TRP A 58 22.92 3.77 -6.33
C TRP A 58 22.23 5.13 -6.33
N ALA A 59 22.47 5.94 -5.31
CA ALA A 59 21.68 7.12 -5.08
C ALA A 59 22.09 8.28 -6.00
N LYS A 60 21.10 8.86 -6.67
CA LYS A 60 21.25 10.15 -7.36
C LYS A 60 21.44 11.23 -6.29
N LYS A 61 22.47 12.05 -6.43
CA LYS A 61 22.69 13.22 -5.56
C LYS A 61 22.73 14.52 -6.36
N LYS A 62 22.15 15.57 -5.80
CA LYS A 62 22.23 16.94 -6.32
C LYS A 62 22.47 17.88 -5.15
N ASP A 63 23.48 18.74 -5.27
CA ASP A 63 23.85 19.72 -4.22
C ASP A 63 24.05 19.08 -2.83
N GLY A 64 24.64 17.87 -2.80
CA GLY A 64 24.87 17.11 -1.57
C GLY A 64 23.67 16.35 -1.02
N LYS A 65 22.48 16.52 -1.59
CA LYS A 65 21.24 15.84 -1.16
C LYS A 65 20.92 14.65 -2.04
N PHE A 66 20.36 13.59 -1.45
CA PHE A 66 19.82 12.44 -2.15
C PHE A 66 18.53 12.82 -2.89
N ILE A 67 18.36 12.34 -4.12
CA ILE A 67 17.18 12.55 -4.94
C ILE A 67 16.52 11.19 -5.20
N LEU A 68 15.24 11.09 -4.87
CA LEU A 68 14.41 9.92 -5.13
C LEU A 68 13.17 10.32 -5.92
N GLU A 69 12.88 9.59 -6.99
CA GLU A 69 11.69 9.83 -7.83
C GLU A 69 10.74 8.64 -7.71
N LYS A 70 9.48 8.91 -7.35
CA LYS A 70 8.44 7.92 -7.07
C LYS A 70 7.12 8.32 -7.74
N PRO A 71 7.06 8.27 -9.08
CA PRO A 71 5.91 8.76 -9.82
C PRO A 71 4.62 7.97 -9.55
N ASN A 72 4.77 6.68 -9.25
CA ASN A 72 3.68 5.75 -8.99
C ASN A 72 3.06 5.88 -7.58
N ILE A 73 3.67 6.65 -6.67
CA ILE A 73 3.15 6.86 -5.31
C ILE A 73 2.70 8.31 -5.17
N SER A 74 1.42 8.53 -4.90
CA SER A 74 0.89 9.89 -4.74
C SER A 74 1.54 10.61 -3.54
N PRO A 75 1.66 11.96 -3.57
CA PRO A 75 2.23 12.72 -2.47
C PRO A 75 1.56 12.46 -1.12
N ASN A 76 0.24 12.29 -1.10
CA ASN A 76 -0.51 12.08 0.14
C ASN A 76 -0.18 10.72 0.77
N ILE A 77 -0.17 9.66 -0.05
CA ILE A 77 0.22 8.31 0.40
C ILE A 77 1.67 8.31 0.89
N PHE A 78 2.57 8.98 0.17
CA PHE A 78 3.97 9.09 0.59
C PHE A 78 4.13 9.81 1.93
N LYS A 79 3.38 10.90 2.16
CA LYS A 79 3.38 11.61 3.47
C LYS A 79 2.90 10.71 4.60
N ILE A 80 1.88 9.90 4.39
CA ILE A 80 1.38 8.93 5.38
C ILE A 80 2.48 7.92 5.72
N ILE A 81 3.16 7.39 4.70
CA ILE A 81 4.28 6.46 4.87
C ILE A 81 5.44 7.09 5.64
N LEU A 82 5.84 8.32 5.29
CA LEU A 82 6.91 9.03 5.99
C LEU A 82 6.57 9.27 7.46
N ARG A 83 5.34 9.72 7.76
CA ARG A 83 4.88 9.88 9.14
C ARG A 83 4.99 8.57 9.93
N PHE A 84 4.55 7.46 9.33
CA PHE A 84 4.68 6.14 9.95
C PHE A 84 6.15 5.73 10.17
N ILE A 85 7.03 6.00 9.21
CA ILE A 85 8.47 5.71 9.34
C ILE A 85 9.08 6.44 10.53
N TYR A 86 8.72 7.71 10.73
CA TYR A 86 9.29 8.57 11.77
C TYR A 86 8.76 8.26 13.17
N CYS A 87 7.44 8.17 13.34
CA CYS A 87 6.83 8.09 14.67
C CYS A 87 5.88 6.90 14.86
N GLY A 88 5.75 6.02 13.87
CA GLY A 88 4.87 4.84 13.93
C GLY A 88 3.37 5.17 13.90
N LYS A 89 3.00 6.45 13.74
CA LYS A 89 1.61 6.90 13.69
C LYS A 89 1.06 6.77 12.28
N ILE A 90 -0.15 6.23 12.20
CA ILE A 90 -0.94 6.16 10.99
C ILE A 90 -2.42 6.12 11.37
N ASP A 91 -3.25 6.80 10.59
CA ASP A 91 -4.69 6.79 10.75
C ASP A 91 -5.33 6.21 9.49
N ILE A 92 -5.38 4.88 9.43
CA ILE A 92 -5.95 4.13 8.30
C ILE A 92 -7.47 4.31 8.18
N THR A 93 -8.14 4.76 9.26
CA THR A 93 -9.60 4.91 9.29
C THR A 93 -10.12 6.09 8.46
N LYS A 94 -9.22 7.00 8.07
CA LYS A 94 -9.52 8.17 7.24
C LYS A 94 -9.34 7.92 5.74
N LEU A 95 -8.88 6.74 5.35
CA LEU A 95 -8.59 6.40 3.97
C LEU A 95 -9.73 5.58 3.38
N GLU A 96 -10.11 5.92 2.14
CA GLU A 96 -11.03 5.08 1.39
C GLU A 96 -10.34 3.78 0.95
N VAL A 97 -11.12 2.72 0.65
CA VAL A 97 -10.60 1.42 0.22
C VAL A 97 -9.59 1.53 -0.95
N PRO A 98 -9.84 2.31 -2.02
CA PRO A 98 -8.86 2.47 -3.09
C PRO A 98 -7.55 3.12 -2.63
N GLU A 99 -7.59 4.02 -1.65
CA GLU A 99 -6.40 4.63 -1.07
C GLU A 99 -5.63 3.64 -0.19
N LEU A 100 -6.33 2.79 0.58
CA LEU A 100 -5.72 1.73 1.37
C LEU A 100 -4.99 0.70 0.50
N LEU A 101 -5.54 0.35 -0.66
CA LEU A 101 -4.87 -0.53 -1.63
C LEU A 101 -3.62 0.13 -2.20
N LYS A 102 -3.70 1.41 -2.58
CA LYS A 102 -2.51 2.16 -3.03
C LYS A 102 -1.45 2.27 -1.94
N LEU A 103 -1.86 2.47 -0.69
CA LEU A 103 -0.97 2.44 0.46
C LEU A 103 -0.32 1.06 0.61
N LEU A 104 -1.10 -0.02 0.50
CA LEU A 104 -0.62 -1.40 0.59
C LEU A 104 0.44 -1.70 -0.48
N MET A 105 0.20 -1.30 -1.74
CA MET A 105 1.20 -1.44 -2.81
C MET A 105 2.48 -0.65 -2.52
N ALA A 106 2.33 0.59 -2.05
CA ALA A 106 3.45 1.47 -1.77
C ALA A 106 4.32 0.98 -0.59
N VAL A 107 3.71 0.42 0.47
CA VAL A 107 4.47 -0.10 1.62
C VAL A 107 5.23 -1.37 1.25
N ASP A 108 4.68 -2.21 0.37
CA ASP A 108 5.38 -3.39 -0.15
C ASP A 108 6.58 -2.98 -1.02
N GLU A 109 6.38 -2.08 -1.99
CA GLU A 109 7.45 -1.56 -2.85
C GLU A 109 8.58 -0.91 -2.04
N LEU A 110 8.24 -0.16 -0.99
CA LEU A 110 9.21 0.48 -0.10
C LEU A 110 9.71 -0.44 1.02
N SER A 111 9.38 -1.73 0.99
CA SER A 111 9.81 -2.75 1.96
C SER A 111 9.52 -2.37 3.42
N ILE A 112 8.32 -1.85 3.70
CA ILE A 112 7.84 -1.42 5.03
C ILE A 112 6.86 -2.47 5.58
N GLN A 113 7.33 -3.71 5.66
CA GLN A 113 6.50 -4.88 5.99
C GLN A 113 5.83 -4.82 7.37
N SER A 114 6.30 -3.95 8.26
CA SER A 114 5.67 -3.74 9.58
C SER A 114 4.28 -3.08 9.52
N LEU A 115 3.92 -2.45 8.40
CA LEU A 115 2.62 -1.80 8.22
C LEU A 115 1.60 -2.71 7.50
N THR A 116 2.08 -3.67 6.71
CA THR A 116 1.25 -4.60 5.91
C THR A 116 0.15 -5.27 6.73
N PRO A 117 0.43 -5.93 7.89
CA PRO A 117 -0.61 -6.66 8.62
C PRO A 117 -1.73 -5.76 9.13
N ARG A 118 -1.41 -4.51 9.49
CA ARG A 118 -2.42 -3.55 9.99
C ARG A 118 -3.38 -3.11 8.88
N ILE A 119 -2.87 -2.94 7.66
CA ILE A 119 -3.70 -2.56 6.51
C ILE A 119 -4.57 -3.76 6.11
N GLU A 120 -3.97 -4.96 5.98
CA GLU A 120 -4.71 -6.18 5.63
C GLU A 120 -5.81 -6.49 6.65
N GLU A 121 -5.50 -6.45 7.96
CA GLU A 121 -6.49 -6.68 9.02
C GLU A 121 -7.65 -5.68 8.92
N TYR A 122 -7.37 -4.41 8.62
CA TYR A 122 -8.42 -3.40 8.47
C TYR A 122 -9.31 -3.67 7.25
N LEU A 123 -8.73 -4.02 6.10
CA LEU A 123 -9.49 -4.38 4.89
C LEU A 123 -10.35 -5.63 5.13
N ILE A 124 -9.77 -6.67 5.76
CA ILE A 124 -10.45 -7.91 6.13
C ILE A 124 -11.49 -7.68 7.25
N LYS A 125 -11.39 -6.64 8.06
CA LYS A 125 -12.44 -6.32 9.04
C LYS A 125 -13.65 -5.63 8.39
N HIS A 126 -13.44 -4.88 7.31
CA HIS A 126 -14.47 -4.16 6.55
C HIS A 126 -14.90 -4.91 5.28
N GLN A 127 -14.87 -6.24 5.35
CA GLN A 127 -15.18 -7.26 4.35
C GLN A 127 -16.15 -6.85 3.24
N TYR A 128 -17.34 -6.39 3.65
CA TYR A 128 -18.43 -6.12 2.75
C TYR A 128 -18.15 -4.90 1.87
N GLU A 129 -17.72 -3.80 2.49
CA GLU A 129 -17.38 -2.57 1.78
C GLU A 129 -16.12 -2.74 0.93
N PHE A 130 -15.16 -3.52 1.42
CA PHE A 130 -13.89 -3.75 0.74
C PHE A 130 -14.10 -4.34 -0.65
N LEU A 131 -14.71 -5.53 -0.75
CA LEU A 131 -14.85 -6.21 -2.05
C LEU A 131 -15.94 -5.62 -2.93
N GLN A 132 -17.05 -5.10 -2.38
CA GLN A 132 -18.16 -4.63 -3.21
C GLN A 132 -17.87 -3.34 -3.99
N GLN A 133 -16.95 -2.50 -3.52
CA GLN A 133 -16.64 -1.24 -4.21
C GLN A 133 -16.03 -1.45 -5.60
N ASN A 134 -15.15 -2.44 -5.74
CA ASN A 134 -14.48 -2.75 -7.00
C ASN A 134 -13.86 -4.16 -6.99
N PRO A 135 -14.68 -5.23 -7.00
CA PRO A 135 -14.21 -6.60 -6.75
C PRO A 135 -13.15 -7.04 -7.77
N ILE A 136 -13.34 -6.68 -9.04
CA ILE A 136 -12.42 -7.01 -10.13
C ILE A 136 -11.08 -6.29 -9.96
N GLY A 137 -11.11 -4.96 -9.80
CA GLY A 137 -9.88 -4.19 -9.66
C GLY A 137 -9.09 -4.58 -8.40
N ILE A 138 -9.78 -4.92 -7.32
CA ILE A 138 -9.17 -5.39 -6.08
C ILE A 138 -8.50 -6.74 -6.30
N LEU A 139 -9.24 -7.71 -6.82
CA LEU A 139 -8.73 -9.06 -7.05
C LEU A 139 -7.55 -9.05 -8.02
N GLU A 140 -7.62 -8.25 -9.09
CA GLU A 140 -6.51 -8.08 -10.03
C GLU A 140 -5.27 -7.44 -9.39
N THR A 141 -5.46 -6.40 -8.57
CA THR A 141 -4.36 -5.70 -7.90
C THR A 141 -3.65 -6.63 -6.92
N ILE A 142 -4.42 -7.37 -6.13
CA ILE A 142 -3.90 -8.34 -5.16
C ILE A 142 -3.22 -9.51 -5.90
N TYR A 143 -3.86 -10.07 -6.92
CA TYR A 143 -3.31 -11.20 -7.67
C TYR A 143 -1.98 -10.87 -8.37
N GLN A 144 -1.82 -9.64 -8.85
CA GLN A 144 -0.56 -9.18 -9.46
C GLN A 144 0.57 -9.02 -8.44
N ASN A 145 0.27 -8.93 -7.15
CA ASN A 145 1.26 -8.82 -6.09
C ASN A 145 1.27 -10.09 -5.23
N GLU A 146 2.25 -10.95 -5.50
CA GLU A 146 2.43 -12.25 -4.86
C GLU A 146 2.65 -12.19 -3.34
N THR A 147 2.86 -10.99 -2.76
CA THR A 147 3.09 -10.83 -1.32
C THR A 147 1.80 -10.88 -0.48
N PHE A 148 0.64 -10.53 -1.04
CA PHE A 148 -0.62 -10.38 -0.30
C PHE A 148 -1.44 -11.66 -0.26
N THR A 149 -0.81 -12.80 0.01
CA THR A 149 -1.46 -14.12 -0.03
C THR A 149 -2.65 -14.22 0.92
N SER A 150 -2.54 -13.66 2.14
CA SER A 150 -3.62 -13.65 3.14
C SER A 150 -4.85 -12.92 2.63
N LEU A 151 -4.64 -11.80 1.93
CA LEU A 151 -5.72 -10.99 1.38
C LEU A 151 -6.32 -11.67 0.14
N LEU A 152 -5.49 -12.31 -0.70
CA LEU A 152 -5.97 -13.10 -1.85
C LEU A 152 -6.85 -14.27 -1.40
N ASP A 153 -6.36 -15.08 -0.45
CA ASP A 153 -7.10 -16.21 0.12
C ASP A 153 -8.42 -15.73 0.73
N TYR A 154 -8.39 -14.60 1.44
CA TYR A 154 -9.59 -13.99 1.98
C TYR A 154 -10.60 -13.62 0.86
N CYS A 155 -10.14 -12.97 -0.21
CA CYS A 155 -11.00 -12.57 -1.33
C CYS A 155 -11.61 -13.80 -2.02
N LEU A 156 -10.80 -14.83 -2.31
CA LEU A 156 -11.27 -16.06 -2.94
C LEU A 156 -12.33 -16.76 -2.08
N ASN A 157 -12.05 -16.94 -0.78
CA ASN A 157 -13.00 -17.55 0.15
C ASN A 157 -14.33 -16.79 0.23
N LYS A 158 -14.29 -15.46 0.15
CA LYS A 158 -15.49 -14.62 0.22
C LYS A 158 -16.29 -14.72 -1.08
N ILE A 159 -15.63 -14.66 -2.24
CA ILE A 159 -16.27 -14.81 -3.56
C ILE A 159 -16.84 -16.21 -3.73
N CYS A 160 -16.18 -17.26 -3.23
CA CYS A 160 -16.71 -18.62 -3.32
C CYS A 160 -18.02 -18.78 -2.54
N LYS A 161 -18.15 -18.11 -1.39
CA LYS A 161 -19.38 -18.14 -0.56
C LYS A 161 -20.50 -17.24 -1.08
N GLU A 162 -20.13 -16.12 -1.70
CA GLU A 162 -21.02 -15.07 -2.21
C GLU A 162 -20.58 -14.68 -3.64
N PRO A 163 -20.77 -15.59 -4.63
CA PRO A 163 -20.29 -15.38 -6.00
C PRO A 163 -20.92 -14.16 -6.66
N GLU A 164 -22.10 -13.73 -6.24
CA GLU A 164 -22.77 -12.51 -6.70
C GLU A 164 -21.90 -11.26 -6.54
N ILE A 165 -20.94 -11.25 -5.61
CA ILE A 165 -19.98 -10.14 -5.43
C ILE A 165 -19.20 -9.89 -6.71
N LEU A 166 -18.87 -10.94 -7.47
CA LEU A 166 -18.05 -10.87 -8.67
C LEU A 166 -18.86 -11.13 -9.94
N PHE A 167 -19.64 -12.22 -9.97
CA PHE A 167 -20.31 -12.72 -11.16
C PHE A 167 -21.52 -11.87 -11.59
N ASN A 168 -22.17 -11.16 -10.66
CA ASN A 168 -23.27 -10.24 -11.01
C ASN A 168 -22.78 -8.85 -11.42
N THR A 169 -21.46 -8.63 -11.54
CA THR A 169 -20.93 -7.35 -11.99
C THR A 169 -20.91 -7.30 -13.52
N ASP A 170 -21.42 -6.21 -14.10
CA ASP A 170 -21.37 -5.99 -15.57
C ASP A 170 -19.93 -6.01 -16.13
N LYS A 171 -18.94 -5.81 -15.25
CA LYS A 171 -17.52 -5.78 -15.59
C LYS A 171 -16.85 -7.15 -15.53
N PHE A 172 -17.55 -8.22 -15.14
CA PHE A 172 -16.95 -9.56 -15.00
C PHE A 172 -16.21 -10.00 -16.27
N ILE A 173 -16.74 -9.63 -17.44
CA ILE A 173 -16.13 -9.89 -18.76
C ILE A 173 -14.72 -9.29 -18.93
N ASP A 174 -14.35 -8.31 -18.10
CA ASP A 174 -13.03 -7.67 -18.10
C ASP A 174 -12.02 -8.44 -17.22
N LEU A 175 -12.48 -9.40 -16.42
CA LEU A 175 -11.62 -10.15 -15.50
C LEU A 175 -10.62 -11.02 -16.27
N LYS A 176 -9.34 -10.89 -15.93
CA LYS A 176 -8.28 -11.65 -16.60
C LYS A 176 -8.44 -13.17 -16.40
N ALA A 177 -8.28 -13.92 -17.49
CA ALA A 177 -8.40 -15.38 -17.53
C ALA A 177 -7.65 -16.14 -16.41
N PRO A 178 -6.41 -15.80 -16.01
CA PRO A 178 -5.71 -16.49 -14.92
C PRO A 178 -6.45 -16.42 -13.57
N ILE A 179 -7.19 -15.34 -13.33
CA ILE A 179 -7.98 -15.16 -12.10
C ILE A 179 -9.28 -15.97 -12.17
N ILE A 180 -9.91 -16.03 -13.35
CA ILE A 180 -11.06 -16.91 -13.59
C ILE A 180 -10.64 -18.38 -13.36
N GLU A 181 -9.50 -18.80 -13.91
CA GLU A 181 -8.96 -20.15 -13.67
C GLU A 181 -8.70 -20.42 -12.19
N LEU A 182 -8.23 -19.42 -11.44
CA LEU A 182 -8.00 -19.52 -9.99
C LEU A 182 -9.30 -19.75 -9.22
N LEU A 183 -10.40 -19.10 -9.65
CA LEU A 183 -11.73 -19.21 -9.05
C LEU A 183 -12.41 -20.54 -9.39
N ILE A 184 -12.39 -20.96 -10.66
CA ILE A 184 -13.02 -22.23 -11.10
C ILE A 184 -12.32 -23.45 -10.46
N LYS A 185 -11.04 -23.34 -10.10
CA LYS A 185 -10.32 -24.40 -9.38
C LYS A 185 -10.72 -24.51 -7.90
N GLN A 186 -11.47 -23.56 -7.35
CA GLN A 186 -11.95 -23.64 -5.97
C GLN A 186 -13.12 -24.64 -5.88
N ASN A 187 -12.99 -25.64 -5.01
CA ASN A 187 -14.01 -26.68 -4.85
C ASN A 187 -15.28 -26.19 -4.12
N ASP A 188 -15.22 -25.01 -3.51
CA ASP A 188 -16.26 -24.41 -2.68
C ASP A 188 -16.96 -23.21 -3.33
N LEU A 189 -16.77 -23.01 -4.63
CA LEU A 189 -17.50 -21.98 -5.40
C LEU A 189 -19.00 -22.33 -5.46
N CYS A 190 -19.82 -21.58 -4.72
CA CYS A 190 -21.27 -21.79 -4.61
C CYS A 190 -22.04 -21.19 -5.81
N LEU A 191 -21.67 -21.52 -7.04
CA LEU A 191 -22.31 -21.07 -8.28
C LEU A 191 -22.59 -22.26 -9.20
N GLU A 192 -23.74 -22.29 -9.90
CA GLU A 192 -23.99 -23.37 -10.85
C GLU A 192 -23.05 -23.26 -12.06
N GLU A 193 -22.52 -24.38 -12.57
CA GLU A 193 -21.58 -24.37 -13.71
C GLU A 193 -22.16 -23.70 -14.96
N ILE A 194 -23.49 -23.69 -15.13
CA ILE A 194 -24.19 -23.05 -16.24
C ILE A 194 -24.26 -21.51 -16.12
N GLU A 195 -24.01 -20.98 -14.92
CA GLU A 195 -24.01 -19.54 -14.62
C GLU A 195 -22.62 -18.90 -14.75
N ILE A 196 -21.57 -19.71 -14.96
CA ILE A 196 -20.17 -19.29 -15.21
C ILE A 196 -19.96 -19.06 -16.71
#